data_AF-A0A0D6LA22-F1
#
_entry.id   AF-A0A0D6LA22-F1
#
_cell.length_a   1.000
_cell.length_b   1.000
_cell.length_c   1.000
_cell.angle_alpha   90.00
_cell.angle_beta   90.00
_cell.angle_gamma   90.00
#
_symmetry.space_group_name_H-M   'P 1'
#
loop_
_entity.id
_entity.type
_entity.pdbx_description
1 polymer ?
#
loop_
_entity_poly.entity_id
_entity_poly.type
_entity_poly.pdbx_seq_one_letter_code
_entity_poly.pdbx_strand_id
1 'polypeptide(L)'
;MQYWHKLKLIDRPMCKKVASIYRRAADRFQGDLHQWEKLINFLNEHTMRRELAAAYTRALQIHGRNENLRREFALWQFFSAASPQNARTQILASLRLFPGSAILYSALFTIEIHFVEKVLKRRKFITEKRGEHKHGSDDSDEERVYDEEVDDSIMNLDVAKAVVEQAISAVSREAVS
;
A
#
# COMPACT_ATOMS: atom_id res chain seq x y z
N MET A 1 -25.87 6.88 28.93
CA MET A 1 -26.20 5.69 28.11
C MET A 1 -25.31 5.68 26.86
N GLN A 2 -24.23 4.88 26.86
CA GLN A 2 -23.31 4.79 25.72
C GLN A 2 -23.88 3.88 24.62
N TYR A 3 -24.57 4.47 23.64
CA TYR A 3 -25.12 3.75 22.47
C TYR A 3 -24.07 3.42 21.40
N TRP A 4 -22.92 4.09 21.42
CA TRP A 4 -21.84 3.95 20.43
C TRP A 4 -21.24 2.53 20.35
N HIS A 5 -21.13 1.84 21.49
CA HIS A 5 -20.62 0.48 21.51
C HIS A 5 -21.61 -0.51 20.87
N LYS A 6 -22.92 -0.26 20.99
CA LYS A 6 -23.95 -1.09 20.36
C LYS A 6 -23.95 -0.94 18.84
N LEU A 7 -23.70 0.28 18.32
CA LEU A 7 -23.57 0.51 16.88
C LEU A 7 -22.41 -0.30 16.29
N LYS A 8 -21.20 -0.21 16.88
CA LYS A 8 -20.02 -0.96 16.39
C LYS A 8 -20.21 -2.49 16.45
N LEU A 9 -20.96 -2.97 17.45
CA LEU A 9 -21.30 -4.40 17.60
C LEU A 9 -22.24 -4.91 16.51
N ILE A 10 -23.11 -4.05 15.97
CA ILE A 10 -24.05 -4.41 14.89
C ILE A 10 -23.39 -4.21 13.53
N ASP A 11 -22.72 -3.07 13.34
CA ASP A 11 -22.19 -2.65 12.05
C ASP A 11 -21.08 -3.58 11.54
N ARG A 12 -20.13 -3.96 12.40
CA ARG A 12 -19.03 -4.86 12.01
C ARG A 12 -19.50 -6.22 11.47
N PRO A 13 -20.41 -6.95 12.15
CA PRO A 13 -21.00 -8.16 11.58
C PRO A 13 -21.74 -7.93 10.26
N MET A 14 -22.44 -6.81 10.10
CA MET A 14 -23.15 -6.50 8.84
C MET A 14 -22.16 -6.27 7.69
N CYS A 15 -21.12 -5.47 7.90
CA CYS A 15 -20.05 -5.28 6.92
C CYS A 15 -19.39 -6.61 6.53
N LYS A 16 -19.15 -7.50 7.50
CA LYS A 16 -18.61 -8.85 7.21
C LYS A 16 -19.56 -9.69 6.35
N LYS A 17 -20.88 -9.61 6.58
CA LYS A 17 -21.87 -10.32 5.74
C LYS A 17 -21.88 -9.78 4.32
N VAL A 18 -21.86 -8.46 4.16
CA VAL A 18 -21.80 -7.82 2.83
C VAL A 18 -20.50 -8.17 2.11
N ALA A 19 -19.35 -8.07 2.78
CA ALA A 19 -18.06 -8.52 2.25
C ALA A 19 -18.08 -10.00 1.82
N SER A 20 -18.77 -10.87 2.55
CA SER A 20 -18.94 -12.28 2.18
C SER A 20 -19.80 -12.48 0.93
N ILE A 21 -20.78 -11.61 0.67
CA ILE A 21 -21.55 -11.64 -0.59
C ILE A 21 -20.65 -11.25 -1.76
N TYR A 22 -19.92 -10.14 -1.65
CA TYR A 22 -18.97 -9.72 -2.69
C TYR A 22 -17.90 -10.77 -2.95
N ARG A 23 -17.35 -11.39 -1.89
CA ARG A 23 -16.35 -12.46 -2.02
C ARG A 23 -16.91 -13.66 -2.79
N ARG A 24 -18.12 -14.11 -2.45
CA ARG A 24 -18.79 -15.20 -3.18
C ARG A 24 -19.06 -14.84 -4.64
N ALA A 25 -19.38 -13.58 -4.93
CA ALA A 25 -19.55 -13.13 -6.31
C ALA A 25 -18.23 -13.16 -7.08
N ALA A 26 -17.15 -12.60 -6.52
CA ALA A 26 -15.82 -12.62 -7.12
C ALA A 26 -15.29 -14.05 -7.31
N ASP A 27 -15.51 -14.94 -6.33
CA ASP A 27 -15.10 -16.35 -6.41
C ASP A 27 -15.92 -17.16 -7.42
N ARG A 28 -17.18 -16.77 -7.69
CA ARG A 28 -18.03 -17.43 -8.69
C ARG A 28 -17.72 -16.94 -10.11
N PHE A 29 -17.43 -15.65 -10.26
CA PHE A 29 -17.16 -15.00 -11.55
C PHE A 29 -15.70 -14.56 -11.62
N GLN A 30 -14.77 -15.49 -11.39
CA GLN A 30 -13.34 -15.20 -11.20
C GLN A 30 -12.70 -14.44 -12.35
N GLY A 31 -13.14 -14.69 -13.60
CA GLY A 31 -12.59 -14.02 -14.78
C GLY A 31 -13.05 -12.57 -14.96
N ASP A 32 -14.09 -12.13 -14.24
CA ASP A 32 -14.59 -10.77 -14.29
C ASP A 32 -13.91 -9.91 -13.23
N LEU A 33 -12.92 -9.12 -13.65
CA LEU A 33 -12.17 -8.20 -12.79
C LEU A 33 -13.09 -7.23 -12.03
N HIS A 34 -14.22 -6.87 -12.62
CA HIS A 34 -15.16 -5.93 -12.03
C HIS A 34 -15.75 -6.43 -10.70
N GLN A 35 -15.89 -7.75 -10.52
CA GLN A 35 -16.34 -8.31 -9.25
C GLN A 35 -15.28 -8.18 -8.16
N TRP A 36 -14.00 -8.29 -8.52
CA TRP A 36 -12.88 -8.07 -7.61
C TRP A 36 -12.78 -6.59 -7.22
N GLU A 37 -12.94 -5.67 -8.17
CA GLU A 37 -12.97 -4.22 -7.91
C GLU A 37 -14.07 -3.84 -6.91
N LYS A 38 -15.29 -4.37 -7.09
CA LYS A 38 -16.39 -4.16 -6.14
C LYS A 38 -16.03 -4.63 -4.73
N LEU A 39 -15.44 -5.82 -4.61
CA LEU A 39 -14.99 -6.36 -3.33
C LEU A 39 -13.89 -5.48 -2.71
N ILE A 40 -12.88 -5.12 -3.49
CA ILE A 40 -11.74 -4.31 -3.06
C ILE A 40 -12.20 -2.94 -2.57
N ASN A 41 -13.06 -2.25 -3.33
CA ASN A 41 -13.59 -0.95 -2.98
C ASN A 41 -14.38 -1.01 -1.67
N PHE A 42 -15.30 -1.98 -1.54
CA PHE A 42 -16.07 -2.17 -0.31
C PHE A 42 -15.16 -2.40 0.91
N LEU A 43 -14.16 -3.28 0.78
CA LEU A 43 -13.25 -3.58 1.88
C LEU A 43 -12.37 -2.37 2.24
N ASN A 44 -12.00 -1.54 1.26
CA ASN A 44 -11.22 -0.33 1.47
C ASN A 44 -12.03 0.76 2.19
N GLU A 45 -13.25 1.04 1.72
CA GLU A 45 -14.18 2.00 2.31
C GLU A 45 -14.49 1.68 3.78
N HIS A 46 -14.63 0.39 4.11
CA HIS A 46 -14.90 -0.07 5.47
C HIS A 46 -13.63 -0.39 6.29
N THR A 47 -12.44 -0.01 5.82
CA THR A 47 -11.14 -0.19 6.52
C THR A 47 -10.85 -1.64 6.93
N MET A 48 -11.35 -2.61 6.18
CA MET A 48 -11.17 -4.05 6.43
C MET A 48 -9.80 -4.54 5.92
N ARG A 49 -8.72 -3.98 6.47
CA ARG A 49 -7.34 -4.10 5.95
C ARG A 49 -6.88 -5.54 5.71
N ARG A 50 -7.19 -6.47 6.62
CA ARG A 50 -6.76 -7.88 6.50
C ARG A 50 -7.48 -8.60 5.37
N GLU A 51 -8.80 -8.44 5.31
CA GLU A 51 -9.63 -9.01 4.25
C GLU A 51 -9.28 -8.41 2.89
N LEU A 52 -8.93 -7.12 2.84
CA LEU A 52 -8.50 -6.42 1.63
C LEU A 52 -7.18 -6.97 1.08
N ALA A 53 -6.17 -7.17 1.94
CA ALA A 53 -4.91 -7.80 1.55
C ALA A 53 -5.11 -9.21 0.97
N ALA A 54 -6.01 -9.99 1.59
CA ALA A 54 -6.35 -11.32 1.10
C ALA A 54 -7.08 -11.27 -0.25
N ALA A 55 -8.00 -10.31 -0.44
CA ALA A 55 -8.71 -10.10 -1.69
C ALA A 55 -7.75 -9.73 -2.84
N TYR A 56 -6.83 -8.77 -2.62
CA TYR A 56 -5.80 -8.43 -3.61
C TYR A 56 -4.91 -9.63 -3.96
N THR A 57 -4.46 -10.39 -2.96
CA THR A 57 -3.61 -11.57 -3.18
C THR A 57 -4.34 -12.60 -4.04
N ARG A 58 -5.63 -12.84 -3.77
CA ARG A 58 -6.44 -13.77 -4.56
C ARG A 58 -6.72 -13.25 -5.96
N ALA A 59 -7.05 -11.97 -6.10
CA ALA A 59 -7.26 -11.32 -7.39
C ALA A 59 -6.00 -11.41 -8.26
N LEU A 60 -4.80 -11.22 -7.68
CA LEU A 60 -3.53 -11.34 -8.40
C LEU A 60 -3.18 -12.78 -8.80
N GLN A 61 -3.61 -13.79 -8.04
CA GLN A 61 -3.47 -15.20 -8.47
C GLN A 61 -4.26 -15.50 -9.73
N ILE A 62 -5.41 -14.84 -9.91
CA ILE A 62 -6.31 -15.05 -11.05
C ILE A 62 -5.95 -14.13 -12.22
N HIS A 63 -5.74 -12.84 -11.94
CA HIS A 63 -5.41 -11.79 -12.90
C HIS A 63 -3.93 -11.41 -12.85
N GLY A 64 -3.05 -12.41 -12.85
CA GLY A 64 -1.61 -12.22 -12.62
C GLY A 64 -0.89 -11.34 -13.66
N ARG A 65 -1.46 -11.14 -14.84
CA ARG A 65 -0.92 -10.24 -15.88
C ARG A 65 -1.38 -8.80 -15.79
N ASN A 66 -2.31 -8.48 -14.88
CA ASN A 66 -2.82 -7.12 -14.75
C ASN A 66 -1.85 -6.24 -13.95
N GLU A 67 -1.08 -5.41 -14.65
CA GLU A 67 -0.12 -4.47 -14.06
C GLU A 67 -0.80 -3.37 -13.22
N ASN A 68 -2.01 -2.92 -13.60
CA ASN A 68 -2.75 -1.92 -12.83
C ASN A 68 -3.15 -2.47 -11.45
N LEU A 69 -3.61 -3.72 -11.40
CA LEU A 69 -3.97 -4.38 -10.14
C LEU A 69 -2.74 -4.54 -9.22
N ARG A 70 -1.57 -4.85 -9.80
CA ARG A 70 -0.29 -4.95 -9.08
C ARG A 70 0.14 -3.59 -8.53
N ARG A 71 0.06 -2.55 -9.35
CA ARG A 71 0.31 -1.16 -8.97
C ARG A 71 -0.55 -0.76 -7.78
N GLU A 72 -1.86 -0.95 -7.89
CA GLU A 72 -2.82 -0.57 -6.85
C GLU A 72 -2.57 -1.31 -5.54
N PHE A 73 -2.28 -2.61 -5.61
CA PHE A 73 -1.96 -3.36 -4.40
C PHE A 73 -0.70 -2.84 -3.70
N ALA A 74 0.37 -2.56 -4.45
CA ALA A 74 1.61 -2.03 -3.89
C ALA A 74 1.42 -0.63 -3.27
N LEU A 75 0.70 0.27 -3.96
CA LEU A 75 0.39 1.60 -3.44
C LEU A 75 -0.48 1.52 -2.19
N TRP A 76 -1.49 0.65 -2.18
CA TRP A 76 -2.33 0.43 -1.00
C TRP A 76 -1.53 -0.09 0.19
N GLN A 77 -0.59 -1.03 -0.01
CA GLN A 77 0.29 -1.51 1.06
C GLN A 77 1.09 -0.37 1.70
N PHE A 78 1.58 0.57 0.89
CA PHE A 78 2.36 1.71 1.37
C PHE A 78 1.49 2.77 2.07
N PHE A 79 0.44 3.25 1.40
CA PHE A 79 -0.36 4.39 1.88
C PHE A 79 -1.39 4.01 2.94
N SER A 80 -2.06 2.86 2.80
CA SER A 80 -3.21 2.49 3.63
C SER A 80 -2.88 1.43 4.69
N ALA A 81 -2.01 0.47 4.36
CA ALA A 81 -1.56 -0.54 5.33
C ALA A 81 -0.34 -0.09 6.16
N ALA A 82 0.33 0.99 5.72
CA ALA A 82 1.58 1.50 6.29
C ALA A 82 2.65 0.41 6.37
N SER A 83 2.93 -0.24 5.23
CA SER A 83 3.94 -1.29 5.11
C SER A 83 4.80 -1.13 3.84
N PRO A 84 5.91 -0.34 3.90
CA PRO A 84 6.80 -0.05 2.79
C PRO A 84 7.55 -1.29 2.37
N GLN A 85 7.96 -2.13 3.32
CA GLN A 85 8.67 -3.35 2.98
C GLN A 85 7.78 -4.31 2.18
N ASN A 86 6.50 -4.43 2.54
CA ASN A 86 5.54 -5.21 1.75
C ASN A 86 5.30 -4.56 0.39
N ALA A 87 5.15 -3.23 0.32
CA ALA A 87 4.97 -2.51 -0.93
C ALA A 87 6.16 -2.71 -1.89
N ARG A 88 7.40 -2.53 -1.39
CA ARG A 88 8.66 -2.79 -2.11
C ARG A 88 8.75 -4.24 -2.58
N THR A 89 8.49 -5.20 -1.70
CA THR A 89 8.51 -6.62 -2.04
C THR A 89 7.54 -6.94 -3.18
N GLN A 90 6.31 -6.43 -3.10
CA GLN A 90 5.27 -6.64 -4.11
C GLN A 90 5.62 -5.99 -5.46
N ILE A 91 6.08 -4.74 -5.46
CA ILE A 91 6.38 -4.02 -6.71
C ILE A 91 7.64 -4.55 -7.37
N LEU A 92 8.70 -4.88 -6.61
CA LEU A 92 9.92 -5.48 -7.14
C LEU A 92 9.66 -6.89 -7.68
N ALA A 93 8.82 -7.69 -7.01
CA ALA A 93 8.38 -8.98 -7.56
C ALA A 93 7.59 -8.80 -8.86
N SER A 94 6.78 -7.74 -8.98
CA SER A 94 6.05 -7.42 -10.20
C SER A 94 6.97 -6.96 -11.33
N LEU A 95 7.98 -6.14 -11.04
CA LEU A 95 8.99 -5.71 -12.02
C LEU A 95 9.86 -6.87 -12.53
N ARG A 96 10.07 -7.92 -11.74
CA ARG A 96 10.71 -9.15 -12.25
C ARG A 96 9.87 -9.85 -13.32
N LEU A 97 8.55 -9.71 -13.27
CA LEU A 97 7.63 -10.28 -14.26
C LEU A 97 7.41 -9.35 -15.46
N PHE A 98 7.41 -8.04 -15.24
CA PHE A 98 7.15 -7.01 -16.25
C PHE A 98 8.29 -5.97 -16.21
N PRO A 99 9.49 -6.33 -16.72
CA PRO A 99 10.71 -5.55 -16.50
C PRO A 99 10.75 -4.18 -17.16
N GLY A 100 9.97 -3.90 -18.21
CA GLY A 100 9.86 -2.58 -18.82
C GLY A 100 8.52 -1.89 -18.59
N SER A 101 7.73 -2.33 -17.61
CA SER A 101 6.50 -1.63 -17.23
C SER A 101 6.77 -0.26 -16.60
N ALA A 102 6.52 0.80 -17.36
CA ALA A 102 6.58 2.18 -16.87
C ALA A 102 5.58 2.44 -15.72
N ILE A 103 4.45 1.73 -15.71
CA ILE A 103 3.41 1.88 -14.68
C ILE A 103 3.92 1.33 -13.33
N LEU A 104 4.65 0.22 -13.33
CA LEU A 104 5.21 -0.34 -12.11
C LEU A 104 6.41 0.47 -11.60
N TYR A 105 7.27 0.97 -12.50
CA TYR A 105 8.37 1.86 -12.10
C TYR A 105 7.87 3.18 -11.51
N SER A 106 6.84 3.80 -12.10
CA SER A 106 6.27 5.05 -11.56
C SER A 106 5.69 4.85 -10.16
N ALA A 107 5.09 3.69 -9.88
CA ALA A 107 4.62 3.35 -8.54
C ALA A 107 5.76 3.08 -7.55
N LEU A 108 6.81 2.36 -7.96
CA LEU A 108 7.99 2.18 -7.11
C LEU A 108 8.64 3.53 -6.77
N PHE A 109 8.82 4.40 -7.76
CA PHE A 109 9.34 5.76 -7.55
C PHE A 109 8.48 6.57 -6.58
N THR A 110 7.15 6.49 -6.73
CA THR A 110 6.19 7.12 -5.82
C THR A 110 6.37 6.61 -4.39
N ILE A 111 6.48 5.28 -4.20
CA ILE A 111 6.70 4.66 -2.89
C ILE A 111 8.00 5.17 -2.25
N GLU A 112 9.11 5.21 -3.01
CA GLU A 112 10.40 5.63 -2.47
C GLU A 112 10.44 7.10 -2.07
N ILE A 113 9.88 8.01 -2.88
CA ILE A 113 9.82 9.44 -2.52
C ILE A 113 9.01 9.65 -1.24
N HIS A 114 7.82 9.07 -1.17
CA HIS A 114 6.97 9.25 0.01
C HIS A 114 7.55 8.55 1.24
N PHE A 115 8.33 7.48 1.06
CA PHE A 115 9.06 6.87 2.17
C PHE A 115 10.06 7.86 2.76
N VAL A 116 10.89 8.48 1.92
CA VAL A 116 11.88 9.48 2.35
C VAL A 116 11.19 10.68 2.99
N GLU A 117 10.09 11.17 2.42
CA GLU A 117 9.31 12.25 3.01
C GLU A 117 8.83 11.90 4.43
N LYS A 118 8.29 10.68 4.63
CA LYS A 118 7.85 10.21 5.96
C LYS A 118 9.01 10.13 6.95
N VAL A 119 10.17 9.63 6.52
CA VAL A 119 11.37 9.54 7.37
C VAL A 119 11.88 10.93 7.76
N LEU A 120 11.92 11.88 6.82
CA LEU A 120 12.31 13.27 7.09
C LEU A 120 11.36 13.95 8.07
N LYS A 121 10.04 13.80 7.88
CA LYS A 121 9.03 14.31 8.82
C LYS A 121 9.21 13.73 10.23
N ARG A 122 9.46 12.42 10.34
CA ARG A 122 9.78 11.77 11.63
C ARG A 122 11.01 12.37 12.27
N ARG A 123 12.13 12.49 11.52
CA ARG A 123 13.40 13.03 12.03
C ARG A 123 13.24 14.45 12.55
N LYS A 124 12.51 15.29 11.81
CA LYS A 124 12.18 16.66 12.23
C LYS A 124 11.38 16.66 13.54
N PHE A 125 10.31 15.88 13.61
CA PHE A 125 9.47 15.77 14.81
C PHE A 125 10.24 15.27 16.04
N ILE A 126 11.11 14.26 15.89
CA ILE A 126 11.95 13.75 17.00
C ILE A 126 12.94 14.81 17.47
N THR A 127 13.55 15.55 16.53
CA THR A 127 14.52 16.60 16.85
C THR A 127 13.86 17.78 17.57
N GLU A 128 12.66 18.19 17.12
CA GLU A 128 11.85 19.24 17.76
C GLU A 128 11.36 18.82 19.15
N LYS A 129 10.81 17.60 19.29
CA LYS A 129 10.36 17.09 20.60
C LYS A 129 11.49 16.85 21.60
N ARG A 130 12.72 16.55 21.15
CA ARG A 130 13.89 16.53 22.04
C ARG A 130 14.22 17.90 22.63
N GLY A 131 13.79 19.00 22.00
CA GLY A 131 13.85 20.36 22.54
C GLY A 131 12.74 20.69 23.55
N GLU A 132 11.63 19.94 23.56
CA GLU A 132 10.39 20.26 24.29
C GLU A 132 9.98 19.20 25.33
N HIS A 133 10.92 18.45 25.92
CA HIS A 133 10.61 17.60 27.07
C HIS A 133 10.39 18.43 28.36
N LYS A 134 9.24 19.13 28.42
CA LYS A 134 8.53 19.55 29.64
C LYS A 134 7.00 19.67 29.48
N HIS A 135 6.32 18.76 28.77
CA HIS A 135 5.01 18.28 29.25
C HIS A 135 4.49 17.14 28.38
N GLY A 136 4.02 16.09 29.03
CA GLY A 136 3.32 15.01 28.36
C GLY A 136 1.99 15.49 27.77
N SER A 137 1.65 14.94 26.61
CA SER A 137 0.25 14.66 26.31
C SER A 137 0.16 13.48 25.35
N ASP A 138 -0.80 12.65 25.71
CA ASP A 138 -1.41 11.52 25.04
C ASP A 138 -2.10 12.04 23.76
N ASP A 139 -1.78 11.48 22.59
CA ASP A 139 -2.60 11.69 21.40
C ASP A 139 -2.65 10.43 20.53
N SER A 140 -3.86 10.14 20.11
CA SER A 140 -4.36 8.89 19.53
C SER A 140 -4.03 8.70 18.04
N ASP A 141 -3.69 7.45 17.66
CA ASP A 141 -3.85 6.75 16.37
C ASP A 141 -4.18 7.63 15.12
N GLU A 142 -3.44 7.67 14.00
CA GLU A 142 -2.71 6.63 13.29
C GLU A 142 -1.60 7.25 12.40
N GLU A 143 -0.34 7.24 12.83
CA GLU A 143 0.78 7.21 11.88
C GLU A 143 1.74 6.13 12.35
N ARG A 144 1.65 4.94 11.76
CA ARG A 144 2.65 3.89 12.00
C ARG A 144 3.97 4.40 11.46
N VAL A 145 4.82 4.84 12.38
CA VAL A 145 6.13 5.36 12.07
C VAL A 145 7.11 4.19 11.95
N TYR A 146 7.85 4.10 10.84
CA TYR A 146 8.80 3.01 10.58
C TYR A 146 10.00 3.09 11.52
N ASP A 147 10.17 2.11 12.40
CA ASP A 147 11.19 2.07 13.46
C ASP A 147 12.60 1.63 13.01
N GLU A 148 12.85 1.55 11.72
CA GLU A 148 14.16 1.18 11.20
C GLU A 148 15.08 2.40 11.17
N GLU A 149 16.33 2.24 11.64
CA GLU A 149 17.40 3.21 11.40
C GLU A 149 17.60 3.33 9.88
N VAL A 150 17.32 4.51 9.34
CA VAL A 150 17.39 4.77 7.90
C VAL A 150 18.75 5.39 7.58
N ASP A 151 19.48 4.74 6.68
CA ASP A 151 20.77 5.21 6.16
C ASP A 151 20.66 6.57 5.44
N ASP A 152 21.71 7.39 5.52
CA ASP A 152 21.74 8.73 4.91
C ASP A 152 21.61 8.68 3.38
N SER A 153 22.02 7.57 2.73
CA SER A 153 21.81 7.38 1.29
C SER A 153 20.32 7.32 0.91
N ILE A 154 19.48 6.76 1.78
CA ILE A 154 18.03 6.75 1.58
C ILE A 154 17.48 8.17 1.70
N MET A 155 18.01 8.98 2.63
CA MET A 155 17.60 10.37 2.83
C MET A 155 17.93 11.28 1.63
N ASN A 156 18.94 10.91 0.83
CA ASN A 156 19.38 11.67 -0.35
C ASN A 156 18.66 11.28 -1.65
N LEU A 157 17.59 10.47 -1.55
CA LEU A 157 16.80 9.99 -2.68
C LEU A 157 17.61 9.15 -3.70
N ASP A 158 18.75 8.60 -3.29
CA ASP A 158 19.62 7.85 -4.23
C ASP A 158 18.92 6.59 -4.75
N VAL A 159 18.11 5.94 -3.92
CA VAL A 159 17.25 4.82 -4.34
C VAL A 159 16.26 5.27 -5.42
N ALA A 160 15.62 6.43 -5.24
CA ALA A 160 14.66 6.94 -6.22
C ALA A 160 15.34 7.31 -7.56
N LYS A 161 16.56 7.85 -7.52
CA LYS A 161 17.37 8.10 -8.73
C LYS A 161 17.69 6.80 -9.46
N ALA A 162 18.16 5.78 -8.74
CA ALA A 162 18.46 4.47 -9.31
C ALA A 162 17.22 3.83 -9.97
N VAL A 163 16.04 3.97 -9.35
CA VAL A 163 14.77 3.50 -9.94
C VAL A 163 14.49 4.17 -11.28
N VAL A 164 14.71 5.49 -11.40
CA VAL A 164 14.49 6.23 -12.66
C VAL A 164 15.51 5.80 -13.73
N GLU A 165 16.79 5.69 -13.38
CA GLU A 165 17.83 5.24 -14.31
C GLU A 165 17.53 3.83 -14.84
N GLN A 166 17.12 2.93 -13.94
CA GLN A 166 16.71 1.58 -14.31
C GLN A 166 15.47 1.59 -15.19
N ALA A 167 14.47 2.43 -14.88
CA ALA A 167 13.25 2.56 -15.68
C ALA A 167 13.57 3.03 -17.11
N ILE A 168 14.40 4.07 -17.27
CA ILE A 168 14.81 4.57 -18.59
C ILE A 168 15.52 3.48 -19.38
N SER A 169 16.47 2.77 -18.75
CA SER A 169 17.21 1.67 -19.38
C SER A 169 16.30 0.52 -19.80
N ALA A 170 15.37 0.10 -18.94
CA ALA A 170 14.50 -1.04 -19.18
C ALA A 170 13.41 -0.75 -20.22
N VAL A 171 12.74 0.40 -20.12
CA VAL A 171 11.70 0.83 -21.07
C VAL A 171 12.30 1.03 -22.47
N SER A 172 13.50 1.62 -22.55
CA SER A 172 14.18 1.81 -23.84
C SER A 172 14.55 0.49 -24.52
N ARG A 173 14.89 -0.56 -23.76
CA ARG A 173 15.20 -1.89 -24.31
C ARG A 173 13.96 -2.60 -24.84
N GLU A 174 12.82 -2.45 -24.16
CA GLU A 174 11.55 -3.05 -24.60
C GLU A 174 11.00 -2.36 -25.85
N ALA A 175 11.20 -1.05 -26.01
CA ALA A 175 10.79 -0.32 -27.22
C ALA A 175 11.59 -0.69 -28.49
N VAL A 176 12.76 -1.34 -28.35
CA VAL A 176 13.63 -1.75 -29.46
C VAL A 176 13.45 -3.24 -29.81
N SER A 177 12.77 -4.01 -28.96
CA SER A 177 12.49 -5.43 -29.16
C SER A 177 11.14 -5.68 -29.85
#